data_AF-A0AAQ0E9Q1-F1
#
_entry.id   AF-A0AAQ0E9Q1-F1
#
_cell.length_a   1.000
_cell.length_b   1.000
_cell.length_c   1.000
_cell.angle_alpha   90.00
_cell.angle_beta   90.00
_cell.angle_gamma   90.00
#
_symmetry.space_group_name_H-M   'P 1'
#
loop_
_entity.id
_entity.type
_entity.pdbx_description
1 polymer ?
#
loop_
_entity_poly.entity_id
_entity_poly.type
_entity_poly.pdbx_seq_one_letter_code
_entity_poly.pdbx_strand_id
1 'polypeptide(L)'
;MIALFVIVVMALLAAAMGRFLVDSGEKNTVEVRSVRALLAAQSGLEVALYRLFPNRTLAQPAPPALCPATTSVNFTANPGLAGCQAVVRCGSVPVTYNGTVTNGYRLESVGTCGTSDLTSDSPDFMVSRTVMVEAFDGGTP
;
A
#
# COMPACT_ATOMS: atom_id res chain seq x y z
N MET A 1 15.45 -2.31 56.03
CA MET A 1 16.12 -2.80 54.80
C MET A 1 15.19 -3.56 53.87
N ILE A 2 14.34 -4.49 54.37
CA ILE A 2 13.40 -5.26 53.53
C ILE A 2 12.39 -4.37 52.80
N ALA A 3 11.85 -3.33 53.45
CA ALA A 3 10.89 -2.42 52.82
C ALA A 3 11.47 -1.70 51.59
N LEU A 4 12.73 -1.27 51.64
CA LEU A 4 13.40 -0.63 50.50
C LEU A 4 13.59 -1.61 49.34
N PHE A 5 13.97 -2.86 49.63
CA PHE A 5 14.10 -3.89 48.61
C PHE A 5 12.77 -4.14 47.88
N VAL A 6 11.67 -4.25 48.62
CA VAL A 6 10.33 -4.48 48.05
C VAL A 6 9.88 -3.31 47.16
N ILE A 7 10.10 -2.07 47.61
CA ILE A 7 9.72 -0.87 46.82
C ILE A 7 10.49 -0.83 45.49
N VAL A 8 11.79 -1.13 45.50
CA VAL A 8 12.62 -1.09 44.28
C VAL A 8 12.21 -2.20 43.31
N VAL A 9 11.92 -3.41 43.81
CA VAL A 9 11.45 -4.52 42.96
C VAL A 9 10.09 -4.20 42.32
N MET A 10 9.14 -3.67 43.09
CA MET A 10 7.84 -3.27 42.56
C MET A 10 7.94 -2.12 41.54
N ALA A 11 8.83 -1.15 41.77
CA ALA A 11 9.09 -0.06 40.83
C ALA A 11 9.68 -0.57 39.50
N LEU A 12 10.62 -1.53 39.56
CA LEU A 12 11.19 -2.15 38.36
C LEU A 12 10.15 -2.96 37.58
N LEU A 13 9.28 -3.70 38.27
CA LEU A 13 8.17 -4.44 37.64
C LEU A 13 7.17 -3.50 36.97
N ALA A 14 6.77 -2.42 37.64
CA ALA A 14 5.86 -1.43 37.08
C ALA A 14 6.45 -0.75 35.84
N ALA A 15 7.75 -0.40 35.87
CA ALA A 15 8.45 0.17 34.72
C ALA A 15 8.53 -0.80 33.53
N ALA A 16 8.79 -2.08 33.79
CA ALA A 16 8.82 -3.11 32.76
C ALA A 16 7.44 -3.31 32.10
N MET A 17 6.38 -3.42 32.91
CA MET A 17 5.00 -3.56 32.41
C MET A 17 4.55 -2.32 31.63
N GLY A 18 4.93 -1.12 32.09
CA GLY A 18 4.68 0.14 31.38
C GLY A 18 5.27 0.14 29.97
N ARG A 19 6.52 -0.34 29.80
CA ARG A 19 7.13 -0.47 28.46
C ARG A 19 6.40 -1.48 27.58
N PHE A 20 5.97 -2.62 28.12
CA PHE A 20 5.21 -3.62 27.35
C PHE A 20 3.84 -3.11 26.88
N LEU A 21 3.16 -2.30 27.69
CA LEU A 21 1.88 -1.69 27.33
C LEU A 21 2.04 -0.69 26.18
N VAL A 22 3.09 0.15 26.22
CA VAL A 22 3.40 1.12 25.14
C VAL A 22 3.75 0.39 23.85
N ASP A 23 4.63 -0.61 23.93
CA ASP A 23 5.03 -1.42 22.78
C ASP A 23 3.83 -2.18 22.15
N SER A 24 2.89 -2.67 22.98
CA SER A 24 1.66 -3.31 22.48
C SER A 24 0.69 -2.32 21.82
N GLY A 25 0.58 -1.09 22.36
CA GLY A 25 -0.26 -0.04 21.77
C GLY A 25 0.26 0.43 20.41
N GLU A 26 1.57 0.60 20.28
CA GLU A 26 2.22 1.05 19.06
C GLU A 26 2.08 0.01 17.93
N LYS A 27 2.28 -1.28 18.24
CA LYS A 27 2.13 -2.39 17.29
C LYS A 27 0.75 -2.45 16.60
N ASN A 28 -0.33 -2.26 17.35
CA ASN A 28 -1.69 -2.32 16.79
C ASN A 28 -1.97 -1.17 15.80
N THR A 29 -1.46 0.03 16.08
CA THR A 29 -1.65 1.18 15.18
C THR A 29 -0.88 1.02 13.87
N VAL A 30 0.30 0.41 13.93
CA VAL A 30 1.13 0.11 12.74
C VAL A 30 0.46 -0.95 11.87
N GLU A 31 -0.15 -1.98 12.46
CA GLU A 31 -0.84 -3.04 11.71
C GLU A 31 -2.03 -2.48 10.92
N VAL A 32 -2.88 -1.66 11.56
CA VAL A 32 -4.03 -1.04 10.88
C VAL A 32 -3.58 -0.13 9.73
N ARG A 33 -2.51 0.65 9.93
CA ARG A 33 -1.94 1.50 8.86
C ARG A 33 -1.35 0.69 7.72
N SER A 34 -0.69 -0.42 8.05
CA SER A 34 -0.19 -1.37 7.06
C SER A 34 -1.32 -1.94 6.20
N VAL A 35 -2.45 -2.30 6.80
CA VAL A 35 -3.64 -2.77 6.05
C VAL A 35 -4.19 -1.66 5.16
N ARG A 36 -4.28 -0.41 5.65
CA ARG A 36 -4.70 0.73 4.82
C ARG A 36 -3.74 0.99 3.66
N ALA A 37 -2.44 0.88 3.87
CA ALA A 37 -1.44 1.03 2.81
C ALA A 37 -1.56 -0.08 1.77
N LEU A 38 -1.85 -1.31 2.19
CA LEU A 38 -2.12 -2.42 1.28
C LEU A 38 -3.40 -2.19 0.45
N LEU A 39 -4.49 -1.78 1.10
CA LEU A 39 -5.75 -1.46 0.41
C LEU A 39 -5.58 -0.29 -0.56
N ALA A 40 -4.83 0.76 -0.17
CA ALA A 40 -4.48 1.87 -1.06
C ALA A 40 -3.71 1.38 -2.31
N ALA A 41 -2.72 0.51 -2.12
CA ALA A 41 -1.98 -0.10 -3.23
C ALA A 41 -2.91 -0.90 -4.16
N GLN A 42 -3.79 -1.73 -3.60
CA GLN A 42 -4.75 -2.54 -4.36
C GLN A 42 -5.74 -1.65 -5.14
N SER A 43 -6.35 -0.66 -4.50
CA SER A 43 -7.27 0.27 -5.16
C SER A 43 -6.58 1.10 -6.26
N GLY A 44 -5.34 1.53 -6.03
CA GLY A 44 -4.55 2.21 -7.06
C GLY A 44 -4.33 1.32 -8.30
N LEU A 45 -4.03 0.05 -8.06
CA LEU A 45 -3.85 -0.95 -9.11
C LEU A 45 -5.14 -1.20 -9.90
N GLU A 46 -6.28 -1.34 -9.23
CA GLU A 46 -7.59 -1.52 -9.87
C GLU A 46 -7.93 -0.34 -10.79
N VAL A 47 -7.68 0.89 -10.34
CA VAL A 47 -7.87 2.10 -11.16
C VAL A 47 -6.97 2.08 -12.38
N ALA A 48 -5.70 1.67 -12.23
CA ALA A 48 -4.78 1.57 -13.36
C ALA A 48 -5.17 0.45 -14.33
N LEU A 49 -5.63 -0.69 -13.82
CA LEU A 49 -6.07 -1.83 -14.63
C LEU A 49 -7.34 -1.48 -15.43
N TYR A 50 -8.27 -0.74 -14.83
CA TYR A 50 -9.46 -0.24 -15.51
C TYR A 50 -9.12 0.75 -16.64
N ARG A 51 -8.08 1.58 -16.46
CA ARG A 51 -7.57 2.48 -17.51
C ARG A 51 -6.79 1.75 -18.61
N LEU A 52 -6.15 0.64 -18.26
CA LEU A 52 -5.42 -0.20 -19.20
C LEU A 52 -6.39 -1.02 -20.08
N PHE A 53 -7.40 -1.63 -19.47
CA PHE A 53 -8.43 -2.45 -20.11
C PHE A 53 -9.83 -1.87 -19.91
N PRO A 54 -10.15 -0.69 -20.47
CA PRO A 54 -11.51 -0.17 -20.40
C PRO A 54 -12.44 -1.09 -21.20
N ASN A 55 -13.71 -1.16 -20.78
CA ASN A 55 -14.72 -1.96 -21.44
C ASN A 55 -15.04 -1.36 -22.82
N ARG A 56 -14.38 -1.86 -23.87
CA ARG A 56 -14.55 -1.39 -25.25
C ARG A 56 -15.43 -2.35 -26.03
N THR A 57 -16.22 -1.77 -26.92
CA THR A 57 -16.79 -2.49 -28.06
C THR A 57 -15.98 -2.14 -29.30
N LEU A 58 -15.95 -3.00 -30.32
CA LEU A 58 -15.28 -2.70 -31.60
C LEU A 58 -15.76 -1.39 -32.24
N ALA A 59 -16.96 -0.93 -31.89
CA ALA A 59 -17.55 0.32 -32.37
C ALA A 59 -17.05 1.57 -31.62
N GLN A 60 -16.46 1.44 -30.43
CA GLN A 60 -16.06 2.55 -29.56
C GLN A 60 -14.63 2.30 -29.00
N PRO A 61 -13.60 2.65 -29.78
CA PRO A 61 -12.20 2.42 -29.40
C PRO A 61 -11.67 3.40 -28.35
N ALA A 62 -12.44 4.45 -28.00
CA ALA A 62 -12.06 5.45 -27.02
C ALA A 62 -12.63 5.11 -25.62
N PRO A 63 -11.87 5.34 -24.54
CA PRO A 63 -10.50 5.87 -24.50
C PRO A 63 -9.43 4.80 -24.85
N PRO A 64 -8.24 5.21 -25.35
CA PRO A 64 -7.14 4.29 -25.65
C PRO A 64 -6.61 3.62 -24.38
N ALA A 65 -5.88 2.50 -24.54
CA ALA A 65 -5.32 1.78 -23.40
C ALA A 65 -4.17 2.63 -22.84
N LEU A 66 -4.26 3.00 -21.57
CA LEU A 66 -3.28 3.87 -20.94
C LEU A 66 -2.39 3.06 -20.00
N CYS A 67 -1.13 2.90 -20.38
CA CYS A 67 -0.05 2.38 -19.54
C CYS A 67 0.99 3.51 -19.30
N PRO A 68 0.63 4.59 -18.56
CA PRO A 68 1.58 5.64 -18.23
C PRO A 68 2.68 5.09 -17.32
N ALA A 69 3.91 5.57 -17.51
CA ALA A 69 5.07 5.13 -16.74
C ALA A 69 4.88 5.29 -15.23
N THR A 70 4.15 6.33 -14.79
CA THR A 70 3.78 6.52 -13.39
C THR A 70 2.45 7.28 -13.29
N THR A 71 1.57 6.86 -12.39
CA THR A 71 0.30 7.52 -12.05
C THR A 71 0.12 7.56 -10.54
N SER A 72 -0.16 8.73 -9.98
CA SER A 72 -0.54 8.89 -8.58
C SER A 72 -2.06 8.91 -8.41
N VAL A 73 -2.57 8.19 -7.42
CA VAL A 73 -3.96 8.17 -6.98
C VAL A 73 -4.01 8.65 -5.53
N ASN A 74 -4.70 9.75 -5.30
CA ASN A 74 -4.91 10.31 -3.97
C ASN A 74 -6.30 9.94 -3.45
N PHE A 75 -6.38 9.54 -2.18
CA PHE A 75 -7.63 9.10 -1.56
C PHE A 75 -8.21 10.14 -0.59
N THR A 76 -7.91 11.43 -0.79
CA THR A 76 -8.33 12.53 0.10
C THR A 76 -9.85 12.63 0.27
N ALA A 77 -10.62 12.22 -0.75
CA ALA A 77 -12.08 12.18 -0.69
C ALA A 77 -12.66 10.92 -0.04
N ASN A 78 -11.84 9.91 0.30
CA ASN A 78 -12.28 8.66 0.90
C ASN A 78 -11.87 8.63 2.39
N PRO A 79 -12.83 8.72 3.34
CA PRO A 79 -12.54 8.70 4.77
C PRO A 79 -11.76 7.45 5.22
N GLY A 80 -11.95 6.31 4.55
CA GLY A 80 -11.27 5.05 4.88
C GLY A 80 -9.78 5.04 4.55
N LEU A 81 -9.35 5.84 3.56
CA LEU A 81 -7.97 5.97 3.09
C LEU A 81 -7.44 7.41 3.24
N ALA A 82 -8.03 8.20 4.13
CA ALA A 82 -7.54 9.54 4.43
C ALA A 82 -6.08 9.48 4.92
N GLY A 83 -5.23 10.34 4.35
CA GLY A 83 -3.78 10.31 4.61
C GLY A 83 -3.02 9.18 3.91
N CYS A 84 -3.65 8.50 2.95
CA CYS A 84 -3.01 7.53 2.07
C CYS A 84 -2.98 8.02 0.61
N GLN A 85 -1.95 7.60 -0.11
CA GLN A 85 -1.81 7.76 -1.55
C GLN A 85 -1.31 6.45 -2.17
N ALA A 86 -1.60 6.22 -3.44
CA ALA A 86 -1.02 5.12 -4.21
C ALA A 86 -0.29 5.65 -5.44
N VAL A 87 0.86 5.07 -5.75
CA VAL A 87 1.64 5.37 -6.94
C VAL A 87 1.77 4.10 -7.75
N VAL A 88 1.21 4.10 -8.95
CA VAL A 88 1.24 2.96 -9.88
C VAL A 88 2.24 3.21 -10.98
N ARG A 89 3.07 2.22 -11.27
CA ARG A 89 3.98 2.18 -12.41
C ARG A 89 3.52 1.09 -13.37
N CYS A 90 3.53 1.40 -14.66
CA CYS A 90 3.15 0.46 -15.69
C CYS A 90 4.31 0.31 -16.68
N GLY A 91 4.66 -0.94 -17.00
CA GLY A 91 5.68 -1.28 -17.99
C GLY A 91 5.19 -2.40 -18.90
N SER A 92 5.49 -2.31 -20.20
CA SER A 92 5.25 -3.40 -21.15
C SER A 92 6.34 -4.46 -21.01
N VAL A 93 5.94 -5.72 -20.94
CA VAL A 93 6.85 -6.87 -20.92
C VAL A 93 6.49 -7.80 -22.08
N PRO A 94 7.47 -8.30 -22.86
CA PRO A 94 7.20 -9.27 -23.90
C PRO A 94 6.83 -10.62 -23.26
N VAL A 95 5.74 -11.23 -23.73
CA VAL A 95 5.24 -12.49 -23.18
C VAL A 95 5.07 -13.46 -24.32
N THR A 96 5.65 -14.65 -24.19
CA THR A 96 5.50 -15.70 -25.19
C THR A 96 4.38 -16.63 -24.78
N TYR A 97 3.32 -16.69 -25.58
CA TYR A 97 2.23 -17.64 -25.40
C TYR A 97 2.03 -18.43 -26.70
N ASN A 98 2.07 -19.76 -26.60
CA ASN A 98 1.92 -20.67 -27.75
C ASN A 98 2.88 -20.37 -28.93
N GLY A 99 4.13 -19.97 -28.64
CA GLY A 99 5.14 -19.63 -29.66
C GLY A 99 4.99 -18.24 -30.29
N THR A 100 3.95 -17.48 -29.93
CA THR A 100 3.73 -16.10 -30.39
C THR A 100 4.13 -15.12 -29.29
N VAL A 101 4.89 -14.08 -29.65
CA VAL A 101 5.25 -12.98 -28.74
C VAL A 101 4.12 -11.96 -28.75
N THR A 102 3.46 -11.82 -27.61
CA THR A 102 2.40 -10.84 -27.37
C THR A 102 2.85 -9.82 -26.32
N ASN A 103 2.25 -8.64 -26.33
CA ASN A 103 2.51 -7.62 -25.32
C ASN A 103 1.79 -7.97 -24.01
N GLY A 104 2.57 -8.19 -22.95
CA GLY A 104 2.09 -8.18 -21.57
C GLY A 104 2.33 -6.82 -20.92
N TYR A 105 1.63 -6.59 -19.83
CA TYR A 105 1.77 -5.40 -19.01
C TYR A 105 2.05 -5.80 -17.57
N ARG A 106 3.09 -5.22 -16.99
CA ARG A 106 3.43 -5.36 -15.58
C ARG A 106 3.10 -4.05 -14.89
N LEU A 107 2.22 -4.14 -13.88
CA LEU A 107 1.81 -3.02 -13.07
C LEU A 107 2.34 -3.23 -11.65
N GLU A 108 2.95 -2.19 -11.10
CA GLU A 108 3.42 -2.14 -9.72
C GLU A 108 2.75 -0.97 -9.03
N SER A 109 2.02 -1.21 -7.94
CA SER A 109 1.34 -0.18 -7.16
C SER A 109 1.93 -0.12 -5.75
N VAL A 110 2.35 1.07 -5.35
CA VAL A 110 2.88 1.35 -4.01
C VAL A 110 1.89 2.23 -3.27
N GLY A 111 1.26 1.70 -2.23
CA GLY A 111 0.40 2.44 -1.31
C GLY A 111 1.19 2.92 -0.11
N THR A 112 1.10 4.21 0.21
CA THR A 112 1.77 4.84 1.35
C THR A 112 0.76 5.56 2.21
N CYS A 113 0.79 5.32 3.53
CA CYS A 113 -0.09 5.95 4.51
C CYS A 113 0.72 6.54 5.67
N GLY A 114 0.29 7.70 6.15
CA GLY A 114 0.97 8.44 7.23
C GLY A 114 1.85 9.57 6.69
N THR A 115 2.41 10.36 7.59
CA THR A 115 3.32 11.47 7.25
C THR A 115 4.76 11.07 7.51
N SER A 116 5.72 11.74 6.87
CA SER A 116 7.16 11.58 7.15
C SER A 116 7.68 12.64 8.11
N ASP A 117 6.77 13.39 8.75
CA ASP A 117 7.13 14.46 9.66
C ASP A 117 7.51 13.88 11.02
N LEU A 118 8.82 13.76 11.23
CA LEU A 118 9.41 13.29 12.49
C LEU A 118 9.57 14.44 13.50
N THR A 119 9.21 15.67 13.12
CA THR A 119 9.39 16.87 13.96
C THR A 119 8.13 17.25 14.74
N SER A 120 7.01 16.59 14.49
CA SER A 120 5.77 16.77 15.25
C SER A 120 5.84 16.09 16.62
N ASP A 121 5.19 16.69 17.63
CA ASP A 121 5.07 16.16 19.01
C ASP A 121 4.48 14.74 19.08
N SER A 122 3.84 14.30 18.00
CA SER A 122 3.46 12.91 17.72
C SER A 122 4.03 12.52 16.35
N PRO A 123 5.23 11.91 16.25
CA PRO A 123 5.79 11.49 14.97
C PRO A 123 4.91 10.40 14.37
N ASP A 124 4.36 10.64 13.18
CA ASP A 124 3.54 9.65 12.50
C ASP A 124 4.46 8.73 11.69
N PHE A 125 4.41 7.41 11.93
CA PHE A 125 5.18 6.48 11.11
C PHE A 125 4.55 6.33 9.72
N MET A 126 5.29 6.73 8.68
CA MET A 126 4.92 6.43 7.31
C MET A 126 5.11 4.92 7.02
N VAL A 127 4.03 4.27 6.59
CA VAL A 127 4.05 2.85 6.19
C VAL A 127 3.77 2.72 4.70
N SER A 128 4.52 1.86 4.03
CA SER A 128 4.35 1.58 2.60
C SER A 128 4.16 0.09 2.32
N ARG A 129 3.26 -0.24 1.39
CA ARG A 129 3.04 -1.60 0.87
C ARG A 129 3.05 -1.58 -0.66
N THR A 130 3.65 -2.59 -1.26
CA THR A 130 3.76 -2.74 -2.71
C THR A 130 3.01 -3.98 -3.17
N VAL A 131 2.22 -3.84 -4.24
CA VAL A 131 1.51 -4.93 -4.91
C VAL A 131 1.88 -4.90 -6.38
N MET A 132 2.04 -6.08 -6.97
CA MET A 132 2.42 -6.23 -8.37
C MET A 132 1.49 -7.22 -9.06
N VAL A 133 1.08 -6.90 -10.28
CA VAL A 133 0.26 -7.76 -11.13
C VAL A 133 0.77 -7.69 -12.56
N GLU A 134 0.66 -8.83 -13.24
CA GLU A 134 0.87 -8.93 -14.67
C GLU A 134 -0.45 -9.22 -15.35
N ALA A 135 -0.70 -8.52 -16.47
CA ALA A 135 -1.90 -8.65 -17.27
C ALA A 135 -1.51 -8.86 -18.73
N PHE A 136 -2.25 -9.72 -19.41
CA PHE A 136 -2.00 -10.11 -20.80
C PHE A 136 -3.19 -9.71 -21.65
N ASP A 137 -2.94 -9.13 -22.82
CA ASP A 137 -3.98 -8.60 -23.73
C ASP A 137 -4.79 -9.68 -24.45
N GLY A 138 -4.77 -10.93 -23.97
CA GLY A 138 -5.58 -12.03 -24.49
C GLY A 138 -5.56 -12.13 -26.02
N GLY A 139 -4.49 -12.69 -26.58
CA GLY A 139 -4.59 -13.19 -27.95
C GLY A 139 -5.75 -14.19 -28.01
N THR A 140 -6.75 -13.93 -28.85
CA THR A 140 -7.78 -14.94 -29.14
C THR A 140 -7.08 -16.24 -29.54
N PRO A 141 -7.46 -17.40 -28.97
CA PRO A 141 -6.95 -18.68 -29.44
C PRO A 141 -7.24 -18.89 -30.93
#